data_AF-A0A4Q0MHR4-F1
#
_entry.id   AF-A0A4Q0MHR4-F1
#
_cell.length_a   1.000
_cell.length_b   1.000
_cell.length_c   1.000
_cell.angle_alpha   90.00
_cell.angle_beta   90.00
_cell.angle_gamma   90.00
#
_symmetry.space_group_name_H-M   'P 1'
#
loop_
_entity.id
_entity.type
_entity.pdbx_description
1 polymer ?
#
loop_
_entity_poly.entity_id
_entity_poly.type
_entity_poly.pdbx_seq_one_letter_code
_entity_poly.pdbx_strand_id
1 'polypeptide(L)'
;MLARLAARLLLAPFGLACGVVAALAMLVMMSAEHAEAIRWLPEDVVLLGYDLSINAATIALLFAPLMGAPAIVAVLIAEMFSIRSWIYHAAAGAGSALMPWALAPTSFEGPVFSAPQVVAAGIVGGLVHWLVAGRRSGVTDPEPPHP
;
A
#
# COMPACT_ATOMS: atom_id res chain seq x y z
N MET A 1 -14.70 16.52 -21.37
CA MET A 1 -14.53 15.08 -21.05
C MET A 1 -13.06 14.66 -21.13
N LEU A 2 -12.36 14.90 -22.26
CA LEU A 2 -10.95 14.54 -22.47
C LEU A 2 -9.97 15.13 -21.43
N ALA A 3 -10.09 16.42 -21.06
CA ALA A 3 -9.23 17.04 -20.06
C ALA A 3 -9.39 16.43 -18.65
N ARG A 4 -10.60 15.97 -18.28
CA ARG A 4 -10.86 15.27 -17.02
C ARG A 4 -10.25 13.87 -17.03
N LEU A 5 -10.41 13.14 -18.13
CA LEU A 5 -9.76 11.83 -18.35
C LEU A 5 -8.24 11.92 -18.30
N ALA A 6 -7.64 12.92 -18.97
CA ALA A 6 -6.19 13.15 -18.94
C ALA A 6 -5.69 13.51 -17.52
N ALA A 7 -6.41 14.37 -16.79
CA ALA A 7 -6.09 14.69 -15.41
C ALA A 7 -6.18 13.45 -14.50
N ARG A 8 -7.15 12.55 -14.73
CA ARG A 8 -7.31 11.29 -13.98
C ARG A 8 -6.21 10.28 -14.27
N LEU A 9 -5.83 10.17 -15.54
CA LEU A 9 -4.76 9.30 -15.99
C LEU A 9 -3.42 9.64 -15.31
N LEU A 10 -3.24 10.89 -14.89
CA LEU A 10 -2.06 11.35 -14.15
C LEU A 10 -2.26 11.35 -12.63
N LEU A 11 -3.43 11.80 -12.14
CA LEU A 11 -3.69 11.93 -10.71
C LEU A 11 -3.83 10.59 -10.00
N ALA A 12 -4.46 9.59 -10.64
CA ALA A 12 -4.62 8.26 -10.08
C ALA A 12 -3.28 7.55 -9.82
N PRO A 13 -2.34 7.44 -10.79
CA PRO A 13 -1.03 6.85 -10.52
C PRO A 13 -0.19 7.70 -9.58
N PHE A 14 -0.32 9.03 -9.62
CA PHE A 14 0.37 9.90 -8.66
C PHE A 14 -0.12 9.64 -7.23
N GLY A 15 -1.43 9.56 -7.01
CA GLY A 15 -2.00 9.23 -5.71
C GLY A 15 -1.62 7.82 -5.24
N LEU A 16 -1.54 6.85 -6.15
CA LEU A 16 -1.03 5.52 -5.85
C LEU A 16 0.44 5.56 -5.40
N ALA A 17 1.29 6.31 -6.11
CA ALA A 17 2.70 6.49 -5.73
C ALA A 17 2.85 7.12 -4.34
N CYS A 18 2.07 8.18 -4.04
CA CYS A 18 2.04 8.77 -2.70
C CYS A 18 1.59 7.75 -1.63
N GLY A 19 0.58 6.93 -1.95
CA GLY A 19 0.12 5.86 -1.07
C GLY A 19 1.19 4.82 -0.78
N VAL A 20 1.92 4.37 -1.81
CA VAL A 20 3.04 3.43 -1.65
C VAL A 20 4.14 4.01 -0.77
N VAL A 21 4.53 5.27 -1.01
CA VAL A 21 5.54 5.95 -0.18
C VAL A 21 5.09 6.05 1.28
N ALA A 22 3.82 6.38 1.53
CA ALA A 22 3.28 6.44 2.87
C ALA A 22 3.23 5.08 3.57
N ALA A 23 2.86 4.01 2.85
CA ALA A 23 2.88 2.65 3.37
C ALA A 23 4.31 2.22 3.76
N LEU A 24 5.29 2.49 2.89
CA LEU A 24 6.70 2.21 3.18
C LEU A 24 7.21 3.01 4.39
N ALA A 25 6.87 4.30 4.46
CA ALA A 25 7.23 5.13 5.61
C ALA A 25 6.63 4.58 6.91
N MET A 26 5.37 4.11 6.88
CA MET A 26 4.73 3.48 8.03
C MET A 26 5.48 2.22 8.47
N LEU A 27 5.86 1.33 7.54
CA LEU A 27 6.66 0.15 7.86
C LEU A 27 8.01 0.50 8.50
N VAL A 28 8.69 1.53 7.98
CA VAL A 28 9.97 2.00 8.54
C VAL A 28 9.79 2.56 9.96
N MET A 29 8.70 3.29 10.21
CA MET A 29 8.42 3.81 11.55
C MET A 29 8.13 2.68 12.55
N MET A 30 7.38 1.66 12.13
CA MET A 30 7.07 0.49 12.99
C MET A 30 8.30 -0.40 13.23
N SER A 31 9.22 -0.51 12.27
CA SER A 31 10.45 -1.28 12.44
C SER A 31 11.50 -0.58 13.31
N ALA A 32 11.47 0.76 13.36
CA ALA A 32 12.40 1.54 14.18
C ALA A 32 12.33 1.18 15.68
N GLU A 33 11.15 0.80 16.19
CA GLU A 33 11.01 0.37 17.59
C GLU A 33 11.74 -0.95 17.89
N HIS A 34 11.89 -1.81 16.87
CA HIS A 34 12.62 -3.07 17.00
C HIS A 34 14.14 -2.89 16.86
N ALA A 35 14.59 -1.75 16.31
CA ALA A 35 16.02 -1.48 16.12
C ALA A 35 16.79 -1.32 17.44
N GLU A 36 16.15 -0.79 18.48
CA GLU A 36 16.76 -0.66 19.81
C GLU A 36 16.96 -2.00 20.51
N ALA A 37 16.02 -2.94 20.32
CA ALA A 37 16.12 -4.30 20.86
C ALA A 37 17.24 -5.11 20.19
N ILE A 38 17.52 -4.85 18.91
CA ILE A 38 18.56 -5.54 18.12
C ILE A 38 19.97 -5.15 18.57
N ARG A 39 20.18 -3.94 19.13
CA ARG A 39 21.50 -3.46 19.59
C ARG A 39 22.17 -4.32 20.67
N TRP A 40 21.39 -5.11 21.40
CA TRP A 40 21.89 -5.96 22.49
C TRP A 40 22.21 -7.40 22.05
N LEU A 41 21.97 -7.73 20.78
CA LEU A 41 22.27 -9.05 20.24
C LEU A 41 23.76 -9.18 19.86
N PRO A 42 24.34 -10.38 19.98
CA PRO A 42 25.67 -10.68 19.44
C PRO A 42 25.77 -10.34 17.95
N GLU A 43 26.90 -9.79 17.50
CA GLU A 43 27.10 -9.30 16.12
C GLU A 43 26.84 -10.37 15.05
N ASP A 44 27.16 -11.63 15.33
CA ASP A 44 26.93 -12.79 14.44
C ASP A 44 25.43 -13.07 14.23
N VAL A 45 24.61 -12.86 15.26
CA VAL A 45 23.14 -12.99 15.18
C VAL A 45 22.53 -11.83 14.42
N VAL A 46 23.07 -10.61 14.61
CA VAL A 46 22.64 -9.41 13.88
C VAL A 46 22.96 -9.53 12.40
N LEU A 47 24.16 -10.01 12.04
CA LEU A 47 24.58 -10.17 10.65
C LEU A 47 23.70 -11.19 9.91
N LEU A 48 23.41 -12.34 10.55
CA LEU A 48 22.54 -13.37 9.99
C LEU A 48 21.08 -12.87 9.83
N GLY A 49 20.57 -12.11 10.81
CA GLY A 49 19.25 -11.49 10.73
C GLY A 49 19.16 -10.41 9.65
N TYR A 50 20.24 -9.66 9.43
CA TYR A 50 20.34 -8.65 8.38
C TYR A 50 20.35 -9.28 6.98
N ASP A 51 21.12 -10.36 6.79
CA ASP A 51 21.16 -11.08 5.51
C ASP A 51 19.81 -11.73 5.15
N LEU A 52 19.12 -12.27 6.15
CA LEU A 52 17.79 -12.85 5.96
C LEU A 52 16.72 -11.78 5.66
N SER A 53 16.77 -10.64 6.35
CA SER A 53 15.84 -9.53 6.14
C SER A 53 16.06 -8.79 4.83
N ILE A 54 17.31 -8.63 4.37
CA ILE A 54 17.62 -8.10 3.04
C ILE A 54 17.11 -9.04 1.95
N ASN A 55 17.32 -10.35 2.07
CA ASN A 55 16.79 -11.31 1.10
C ASN A 55 15.25 -11.30 1.09
N ALA A 56 14.62 -11.23 2.26
CA ALA A 56 13.17 -11.10 2.38
C ALA A 56 12.65 -9.81 1.73
N ALA A 57 13.30 -8.67 1.98
CA ALA A 57 12.95 -7.40 1.36
C ALA A 57 13.15 -7.42 -0.16
N THR A 58 14.22 -8.07 -0.64
CA THR A 58 14.50 -8.22 -2.08
C THR A 58 13.43 -9.06 -2.77
N ILE A 59 13.02 -10.17 -2.14
CA ILE A 59 11.92 -11.00 -2.65
C ILE A 59 10.60 -10.21 -2.58
N ALA A 60 10.31 -9.52 -1.48
CA ALA A 60 9.11 -8.68 -1.36
C ALA A 60 9.06 -7.58 -2.44
N LEU A 61 10.20 -6.97 -2.78
CA LEU A 61 10.31 -5.99 -3.86
C LEU A 61 10.06 -6.63 -5.24
N LEU A 62 10.48 -7.88 -5.43
CA LEU A 62 10.21 -8.67 -6.63
C LEU A 62 8.72 -9.03 -6.76
N PHE A 63 8.03 -9.21 -5.62
CA PHE A 63 6.58 -9.43 -5.54
C PHE A 63 5.76 -8.13 -5.49
N ALA A 64 6.38 -6.96 -5.31
CA ALA A 64 5.71 -5.66 -5.31
C ALA A 64 4.78 -5.42 -6.53
N PRO A 65 5.12 -5.85 -7.77
CA PRO A 65 4.20 -5.75 -8.91
C PRO A 65 2.93 -6.60 -8.74
N LEU A 66 3.02 -7.77 -8.10
CA LEU A 66 1.87 -8.61 -7.74
C LEU A 66 1.02 -7.94 -6.64
N MET A 67 1.62 -7.16 -5.74
CA MET A 67 0.91 -6.33 -4.75
C MET A 67 0.22 -5.11 -5.38
N GLY A 68 0.85 -4.53 -6.41
CA GLY A 68 0.34 -3.36 -7.12
C GLY A 68 -0.90 -3.66 -7.96
N ALA A 69 -1.03 -4.87 -8.51
CA ALA A 69 -2.15 -5.24 -9.36
C ALA A 69 -3.53 -5.14 -8.66
N PRO A 70 -3.76 -5.71 -7.46
CA PRO A 70 -5.01 -5.51 -6.71
C PRO A 70 -5.32 -4.04 -6.40
N ALA A 71 -4.30 -3.26 -6.05
CA ALA A 71 -4.46 -1.84 -5.76
C ALA A 71 -4.88 -1.04 -7.01
N ILE A 72 -4.26 -1.31 -8.15
CA ILE A 72 -4.61 -0.71 -9.44
C ILE A 72 -6.06 -1.08 -9.80
N VAL A 73 -6.44 -2.36 -9.67
CA VAL A 73 -7.81 -2.81 -9.93
C VAL A 73 -8.82 -2.07 -9.04
N ALA A 74 -8.54 -1.92 -7.75
CA ALA A 74 -9.41 -1.18 -6.84
C ALA A 74 -9.53 0.31 -7.22
N VAL A 75 -8.43 0.95 -7.63
CA VAL A 75 -8.47 2.33 -8.13
C VAL A 75 -9.33 2.45 -9.39
N LEU A 76 -9.20 1.51 -10.33
CA LEU A 76 -10.01 1.50 -11.55
C LEU A 76 -11.50 1.30 -11.24
N ILE A 77 -11.84 0.41 -10.30
CA ILE A 77 -13.22 0.24 -9.82
C ILE A 77 -13.72 1.54 -9.19
N ALA A 78 -12.93 2.19 -8.32
CA ALA A 78 -13.33 3.45 -7.71
C ALA A 78 -13.58 4.56 -8.74
N GLU A 79 -12.77 4.64 -9.78
CA GLU A 79 -12.94 5.63 -10.85
C GLU A 79 -14.16 5.32 -11.75
N MET A 80 -14.41 4.04 -12.05
CA MET A 80 -15.53 3.60 -12.89
C MET A 80 -16.89 3.79 -12.20
N PHE A 81 -16.96 3.57 -10.89
CA PHE A 81 -18.19 3.70 -10.09
C PHE A 81 -18.27 5.00 -9.29
N SER A 82 -17.34 5.94 -9.48
CA SER A 82 -17.27 7.21 -8.74
C SER A 82 -17.27 7.01 -7.20
N ILE A 83 -16.59 5.98 -6.71
CA ILE A 83 -16.54 5.63 -5.29
C ILE A 83 -15.56 6.57 -4.59
N ARG A 84 -16.08 7.50 -3.79
CA ARG A 84 -15.29 8.52 -3.04
C ARG A 84 -15.07 8.18 -1.57
N SER A 85 -15.47 6.99 -1.14
CA SER A 85 -15.44 6.57 0.28
C SER A 85 -14.01 6.27 0.75
N TRP A 86 -13.57 6.91 1.83
CA TRP A 86 -12.26 6.64 2.44
C TRP A 86 -12.14 5.18 2.91
N ILE A 87 -13.24 4.58 3.37
CA ILE A 87 -13.29 3.19 3.85
C ILE A 87 -12.96 2.22 2.72
N TYR A 88 -13.50 2.48 1.52
CA TYR A 88 -13.22 1.66 0.34
C TYR A 88 -11.72 1.63 0.04
N HIS A 89 -11.08 2.81 0.00
CA HIS A 89 -9.65 2.90 -0.32
C HIS A 89 -8.76 2.33 0.79
N ALA A 90 -9.13 2.52 2.06
CA ALA A 90 -8.45 1.90 3.19
C ALA A 90 -8.53 0.37 3.14
N ALA A 91 -9.72 -0.19 2.89
CA ALA A 91 -9.93 -1.63 2.75
C ALA A 91 -9.23 -2.21 1.52
N ALA A 92 -9.24 -1.48 0.39
CA ALA A 92 -8.50 -1.85 -0.81
C ALA A 92 -6.98 -1.89 -0.56
N GLY A 93 -6.45 -0.88 0.14
CA GLY A 93 -5.05 -0.85 0.58
C GLY A 93 -4.71 -2.03 1.48
N ALA A 94 -5.52 -2.30 2.50
CA ALA A 94 -5.38 -3.47 3.37
C ALA A 94 -5.38 -4.80 2.59
N GLY A 95 -6.37 -4.98 1.69
CA GLY A 95 -6.49 -6.18 0.87
C GLY A 95 -5.31 -6.38 -0.08
N SER A 96 -4.83 -5.31 -0.69
CA SER A 96 -3.65 -5.34 -1.57
C SER A 96 -2.37 -5.69 -0.83
N ALA A 97 -2.27 -5.35 0.45
CA ALA A 97 -1.15 -5.73 1.32
C ALA A 97 -1.28 -7.17 1.84
N LEU A 98 -2.50 -7.60 2.16
CA LEU A 98 -2.80 -8.92 2.73
C LEU A 98 -2.66 -10.06 1.70
N MET A 99 -3.12 -9.86 0.46
CA MET A 99 -3.09 -10.92 -0.57
C MET A 99 -1.69 -11.52 -0.78
N PRO A 100 -0.65 -10.69 -1.00
CA PRO A 100 0.71 -11.18 -1.21
C PRO A 100 1.32 -11.69 0.09
N TRP A 101 0.96 -11.12 1.24
CA TRP A 101 1.36 -11.63 2.55
C TRP A 101 0.83 -13.06 2.78
N ALA A 102 -0.40 -13.36 2.37
CA ALA A 102 -0.98 -14.69 2.46
C ALA A 102 -0.31 -15.73 1.55
N LEU A 103 0.36 -15.27 0.48
CA LEU A 103 1.15 -16.10 -0.43
C LEU A 103 2.62 -16.17 -0.03
N ALA A 104 3.04 -15.33 0.92
CA ALA A 104 4.41 -15.25 1.38
C ALA A 104 4.74 -16.50 2.23
N PRO A 105 5.87 -17.17 1.99
CA PRO A 105 6.44 -18.16 2.91
C PRO A 105 6.40 -17.66 4.37
N THR A 106 6.01 -18.54 5.30
CA THR A 106 5.94 -18.23 6.73
C THR A 106 7.30 -17.83 7.33
N SER A 107 8.40 -18.18 6.67
CA SER A 107 9.75 -17.73 7.00
C SER A 107 9.98 -16.23 6.84
N PHE A 108 9.03 -15.49 6.25
CA PHE A 108 9.06 -14.02 6.17
C PHE A 108 8.47 -13.32 7.38
N GLU A 109 7.78 -14.06 8.25
CA GLU A 109 7.24 -13.52 9.48
C GLU A 109 8.36 -13.39 10.53
N GLY A 110 8.56 -12.18 11.02
CA GLY A 110 9.64 -11.88 11.95
C GLY A 110 9.36 -10.63 12.79
N PRO A 111 10.30 -10.25 13.69
CA PRO A 111 10.11 -9.10 14.58
C PRO A 111 9.88 -7.79 13.83
N VAL A 112 10.45 -7.69 12.62
CA VAL A 112 10.46 -6.48 11.79
C VAL A 112 9.27 -6.42 10.83
N PHE A 113 8.76 -7.59 10.40
CA PHE A 113 7.65 -7.70 9.46
C PHE A 113 6.66 -8.75 9.95
N SER A 114 5.48 -8.29 10.36
CA SER A 114 4.37 -9.13 10.79
C SER A 114 3.10 -8.79 10.01
N ALA A 115 2.18 -9.76 9.91
CA ALA A 115 0.92 -9.56 9.20
C ALA A 115 0.17 -8.27 9.63
N PRO A 116 0.05 -7.96 10.94
CA PRO A 116 -0.64 -6.74 11.38
C PRO A 116 0.07 -5.45 10.93
N GLN A 117 1.41 -5.41 10.94
CA GLN A 117 2.19 -4.25 10.47
C GLN A 117 1.99 -4.02 8.97
N VAL A 118 2.00 -5.08 8.17
CA VAL A 118 1.80 -5.02 6.72
C VAL A 118 0.38 -4.57 6.38
N VAL A 119 -0.63 -5.07 7.08
CA VAL A 119 -2.02 -4.62 6.92
C VAL A 119 -2.18 -3.15 7.33
N ALA A 120 -1.60 -2.73 8.45
CA ALA A 120 -1.63 -1.33 8.89
C ALA A 120 -1.00 -0.38 7.87
N ALA A 121 0.16 -0.76 7.31
CA ALA A 121 0.82 -0.02 6.24
C ALA A 121 -0.06 0.07 4.97
N GLY A 122 -0.71 -1.04 4.59
CA GLY A 122 -1.67 -1.07 3.48
C GLY A 122 -2.84 -0.12 3.68
N ILE A 123 -3.42 -0.06 4.89
CA ILE A 123 -4.48 0.89 5.25
C ILE A 123 -4.00 2.33 5.08
N VAL A 124 -2.83 2.66 5.62
CA VAL A 124 -2.24 4.01 5.53
C VAL A 124 -2.00 4.39 4.06
N GLY A 125 -1.47 3.49 3.25
CA GLY A 125 -1.28 3.74 1.82
C GLY A 125 -2.59 4.00 1.09
N GLY A 126 -3.64 3.22 1.38
CA GLY A 126 -4.98 3.42 0.85
C GLY A 126 -5.60 4.77 1.25
N LEU A 127 -5.42 5.18 2.51
CA LEU A 127 -5.88 6.48 3.01
C LEU A 127 -5.16 7.65 2.34
N VAL A 128 -3.84 7.57 2.16
CA VAL A 128 -3.07 8.61 1.48
C VAL A 128 -3.45 8.71 0.00
N HIS A 129 -3.63 7.57 -0.68
CA HIS A 129 -4.17 7.57 -2.04
C HIS A 129 -5.54 8.28 -2.09
N TRP A 130 -6.44 7.98 -1.14
CA TRP A 130 -7.75 8.64 -1.10
C TRP A 130 -7.64 10.16 -0.92
N LEU A 131 -6.76 10.63 -0.03
CA LEU A 131 -6.51 12.06 0.19
C LEU A 131 -6.01 12.76 -1.09
N VAL A 132 -5.12 12.12 -1.84
CA VAL A 132 -4.50 12.71 -3.03
C VAL A 132 -5.43 12.65 -4.24
N ALA A 133 -6.02 11.49 -4.53
CA ALA A 133 -6.74 11.23 -5.77
C ALA A 133 -8.19 10.75 -5.56
N GLY A 134 -8.44 9.91 -4.55
CA GLY A 134 -9.73 9.24 -4.35
C GLY A 134 -10.90 10.17 -3.97
N ARG A 135 -10.66 11.31 -3.32
CA ARG A 135 -11.73 12.28 -2.96
C ARG A 135 -12.52 12.80 -4.14
N ARG A 136 -11.91 12.81 -5.33
CA ARG A 136 -12.56 13.31 -6.54
C ARG A 136 -13.00 12.19 -7.47
N SER A 137 -12.79 10.92 -7.16
CA SER A 137 -13.02 9.78 -8.08
C SER A 137 -14.35 9.87 -8.82
N GLY A 138 -14.31 9.51 -10.11
CA GLY A 138 -15.46 9.53 -11.00
C GLY A 138 -15.18 10.22 -12.33
N VAL A 139 -15.70 9.60 -13.41
CA VAL A 139 -15.60 10.09 -14.80
C VAL A 139 -16.85 10.90 -15.21
N THR A 140 -17.99 10.66 -14.55
CA THR A 140 -19.28 11.33 -14.80
C THR A 140 -19.79 11.99 -13.52
N ASP A 141 -20.08 13.29 -13.58
CA ASP A 141 -20.99 13.89 -12.62
C ASP A 141 -22.41 13.44 -13.02
N PRO A 142 -23.29 13.04 -12.09
CA PRO A 142 -24.68 12.74 -12.41
C PRO A 142 -25.30 13.98 -13.07
N GLU A 143 -25.88 13.79 -14.24
CA GLU A 143 -26.60 14.82 -14.97
C GLU A 143 -27.68 15.40 -14.03
N PRO A 144 -27.74 16.73 -13.83
CA PRO A 144 -28.72 17.31 -12.92
C PRO A 144 -30.13 16.89 -13.38
N PRO A 145 -31.03 16.52 -12.45
CA PRO A 145 -32.38 16.16 -12.82
C PRO A 145 -33.01 17.33 -13.59
N HIS A 146 -33.38 17.09 -14.85
CA HIS A 146 -34.17 18.03 -15.61
C HIS A 146 -35.54 18.21 -14.91
N PRO A 147 -36.00 19.46 -14.70
CA PRO A 147 -37.31 19.74 -14.09
C PRO A 147 -38.47 19.28 -14.96
#